data_AF-A0A833HJP8-F1
#
_entry.id   AF-A0A833HJP8-F1
#
_cell.length_a   1.000
_cell.length_b   1.000
_cell.length_c   1.000
_cell.angle_alpha   90.00
_cell.angle_beta   90.00
_cell.angle_gamma   90.00
#
_symmetry.space_group_name_H-M   'P 1'
#
loop_
_entity.id
_entity.type
_entity.pdbx_description
1 polymer ?
#
loop_
_entity_poly.entity_id
_entity_poly.type
_entity_poly.pdbx_seq_one_letter_code
_entity_poly.pdbx_strand_id
1 'polypeptide(L)'
;MKYLRVAVLALVAAIATASLTPAHADVHASVSLGFFYDSLAPHGEWISSAQFGYVWRPVRVDSGWRPYYDGQWVYTDYGWTFVSDDPWGWATFHYGRWYLDPYYGWVWVPGYEWAPAWVVFHQGAGYVGWAPLPPNVSLNLVIGGGYRVDPRTYCFVEERHFVDRRIRHRVVAPERNPYLVRSTANVTHFSRAGDRYFNRSLSTERIERAARQRIERRRVVDLSDRDRARLRVDRDEVAVFRPQVSRRATHPPRDVVRRDDARGRQLDRDRGGAAKRESPARI
;
A
#
# COMPACT_ATOMS: atom_id res chain seq x y z
N MET A 1 32.75 49.28 -63.87
CA MET A 1 32.91 50.16 -62.70
C MET A 1 31.53 50.66 -62.25
N LYS A 2 31.20 50.44 -60.96
CA LYS A 2 30.34 51.30 -60.10
C LYS A 2 28.78 51.19 -60.17
N TYR A 3 28.24 50.52 -59.13
CA TYR A 3 26.98 50.66 -58.36
C TYR A 3 25.61 50.47 -59.07
N LEU A 4 24.83 49.40 -58.81
CA LEU A 4 24.03 49.02 -57.61
C LEU A 4 22.81 49.95 -57.32
N ARG A 5 21.59 49.50 -57.67
CA ARG A 5 20.31 49.86 -57.01
C ARG A 5 19.32 48.68 -56.96
N VAL A 6 19.34 48.05 -55.78
CA VAL A 6 18.33 47.29 -55.01
C VAL A 6 16.88 47.30 -55.51
N ALA A 7 16.23 46.11 -55.54
CA ALA A 7 14.83 45.94 -55.13
C ALA A 7 14.49 44.47 -54.77
N VAL A 8 14.39 44.24 -53.45
CA VAL A 8 13.45 43.37 -52.72
C VAL A 8 13.46 41.85 -52.99
N LEU A 9 14.21 41.12 -52.15
CA LEU A 9 13.85 39.74 -51.78
C LEU A 9 13.11 39.78 -50.44
N ALA A 10 11.85 39.36 -50.43
CA ALA A 10 11.09 39.11 -49.22
C ALA A 10 11.54 37.78 -48.62
N LEU A 11 12.27 37.83 -47.50
CA LEU A 11 12.62 36.67 -46.71
C LEU A 11 11.47 36.37 -45.73
N VAL A 12 10.68 35.34 -46.03
CA VAL A 12 9.71 34.78 -45.08
C VAL A 12 10.50 34.00 -44.03
N ALA A 13 10.66 34.60 -42.84
CA ALA A 13 11.18 33.91 -41.68
C ALA A 13 10.09 33.00 -41.10
N ALA A 14 10.15 31.71 -41.43
CA ALA A 14 9.36 30.68 -40.74
C ALA A 14 9.93 30.49 -39.33
N ILE A 15 9.29 31.11 -38.34
CA ILE A 15 9.56 30.85 -36.93
C ILE A 15 8.96 29.47 -36.62
N ALA A 16 9.79 28.43 -36.69
CA ALA A 16 9.47 27.13 -36.13
C ALA A 16 9.47 27.28 -34.61
N THR A 17 8.30 27.53 -34.01
CA THR A 17 8.11 27.38 -32.56
C THR A 17 8.22 25.90 -32.22
N ALA A 18 9.44 25.45 -31.92
CA ALA A 18 9.64 24.20 -31.21
C ALA A 18 9.00 24.34 -29.83
N SER A 19 7.81 23.76 -29.65
CA SER A 19 7.22 23.59 -28.33
C SER A 19 8.15 22.71 -27.52
N LEU A 20 9.02 23.32 -26.71
CA LEU A 20 9.72 22.66 -25.63
C LEU A 20 8.64 22.19 -24.65
N THR A 21 8.17 20.96 -24.83
CA THR A 21 7.49 20.25 -23.75
C THR A 21 8.49 20.18 -22.61
N PRO A 22 8.18 20.69 -21.40
CA PRO A 22 9.02 20.39 -20.27
C PRO A 22 9.02 18.87 -20.13
N ALA A 23 10.16 18.25 -20.39
CA ALA A 23 10.41 16.91 -19.92
C ALA A 23 10.27 16.99 -18.40
N HIS A 24 9.16 16.50 -17.87
CA HIS A 24 9.04 16.21 -16.46
C HIS A 24 10.10 15.16 -16.17
N ALA A 25 11.30 15.61 -15.81
CA ALA A 25 12.30 14.75 -15.23
C ALA A 25 11.71 14.30 -13.89
N ASP A 26 11.19 13.07 -13.87
CA ASP A 26 10.79 12.39 -12.65
C ASP A 26 12.03 12.24 -11.76
N VAL A 27 12.35 13.26 -10.97
CA VAL A 27 13.39 13.19 -9.94
C VAL A 27 12.81 12.40 -8.78
N HIS A 28 12.69 11.09 -8.95
CA HIS A 28 12.37 10.22 -7.84
C HIS A 28 13.51 10.30 -6.82
N ALA A 29 13.23 10.78 -5.61
CA ALA A 29 14.20 10.73 -4.52
C ALA A 29 14.66 9.28 -4.34
N SER A 30 15.98 9.04 -4.31
CA SER A 30 16.52 7.72 -4.02
C SER A 30 16.85 7.60 -2.53
N VAL A 31 16.28 6.59 -1.87
CA VAL A 31 16.46 6.35 -0.43
C VAL A 31 17.01 4.95 -0.16
N SER A 32 17.47 4.66 1.06
CA SER A 32 17.81 3.30 1.50
C SER A 32 16.71 2.77 2.44
N LEU A 33 16.74 1.49 2.81
CA LEU A 33 15.80 0.96 3.81
C LEU A 33 15.89 1.67 5.18
N GLY A 34 17.04 2.24 5.54
CA GLY A 34 17.20 3.05 6.76
C GLY A 34 16.25 4.25 6.80
N PHE A 35 15.91 4.81 5.64
CA PHE A 35 14.90 5.86 5.56
C PHE A 35 13.52 5.37 6.03
N PHE A 36 13.15 4.11 5.74
CA PHE A 36 11.92 3.51 6.28
C PHE A 36 12.05 3.26 7.78
N TYR A 37 13.22 2.85 8.25
CA TYR A 37 13.46 2.63 9.68
C TYR A 37 13.18 3.88 10.49
N ASP A 38 13.76 5.00 10.07
CA ASP A 38 13.60 6.29 10.73
C ASP A 38 12.19 6.86 10.56
N SER A 39 11.60 6.74 9.36
CA SER A 39 10.26 7.29 9.08
C SER A 39 9.14 6.56 9.81
N LEU A 40 9.30 5.26 10.07
CA LEU A 40 8.27 4.44 10.71
C LEU A 40 8.44 4.32 12.23
N ALA A 41 9.62 4.66 12.78
CA ALA A 41 9.89 4.58 14.22
C ALA A 41 8.86 5.33 15.10
N PRO A 42 8.35 6.52 14.74
CA PRO A 42 7.34 7.21 15.56
C PRO A 42 5.96 6.53 15.60
N HIS A 43 5.71 5.60 14.67
CA HIS A 43 4.39 5.01 14.44
C HIS A 43 4.29 3.54 14.87
N GLY A 44 5.40 2.92 15.25
CA GLY A 44 5.45 1.49 15.50
C GLY A 44 6.76 1.04 16.13
N GLU A 45 6.92 -0.27 16.21
CA GLU A 45 8.10 -0.89 16.80
C GLU A 45 8.81 -1.76 15.77
N TRP A 46 10.14 -1.65 15.73
CA TRP A 46 10.99 -2.54 14.96
C TRP A 46 11.33 -3.78 15.79
N ILE A 47 11.24 -4.95 15.17
CA ILE A 47 11.44 -6.26 15.80
C ILE A 47 12.49 -7.02 15.01
N SER A 48 13.39 -7.69 15.71
CA SER A 48 14.32 -8.64 15.09
C SER A 48 13.61 -9.98 14.85
N SER A 49 13.49 -10.35 13.57
CA SER A 49 12.96 -11.62 13.09
C SER A 49 14.08 -12.47 12.50
N ALA A 50 14.23 -13.69 13.01
CA ALA A 50 15.18 -14.65 12.44
C ALA A 50 14.84 -15.01 10.98
N GLN A 51 13.56 -14.93 10.61
CA GLN A 51 13.09 -15.30 9.28
C GLN A 51 13.22 -14.15 8.27
N PHE A 52 13.01 -12.91 8.70
CA PHE A 52 12.84 -11.77 7.81
C PHE A 52 13.79 -10.59 8.07
N GLY A 53 14.74 -10.72 9.01
CA GLY A 53 15.58 -9.60 9.44
C GLY A 53 14.78 -8.63 10.29
N TYR A 54 14.76 -7.34 9.94
CA TYR A 54 13.98 -6.35 10.69
C TYR A 54 12.55 -6.25 10.15
N VAL A 55 11.58 -6.47 11.02
CA VAL A 55 10.15 -6.30 10.71
C VAL A 55 9.56 -5.20 11.58
N TRP A 56 8.52 -4.54 11.10
CA TRP A 56 7.88 -3.44 11.80
C TRP A 56 6.43 -3.78 12.14
N ARG A 57 5.96 -3.40 13.32
CA ARG A 57 4.53 -3.46 13.65
C ARG A 57 3.99 -2.07 14.01
N PRO A 58 2.78 -1.70 13.57
CA PRO A 58 2.17 -0.46 14.00
C PRO A 58 1.81 -0.54 15.48
N VAL A 59 1.92 0.59 16.19
CA VAL A 59 1.38 0.75 17.53
C VAL A 59 0.25 1.78 17.50
N ARG A 60 -0.69 1.69 18.46
CA ARG A 60 -1.86 2.59 18.56
C ARG A 60 -2.83 2.47 17.38
N VAL A 61 -3.01 1.26 16.86
CA VAL A 61 -4.10 0.92 15.93
C VAL A 61 -5.29 0.33 16.68
N ASP A 62 -6.48 0.40 16.07
CA ASP A 62 -7.71 -0.13 16.66
C ASP A 62 -7.66 -1.65 16.84
N SER A 63 -8.47 -2.17 17.78
CA SER A 63 -8.62 -3.61 17.94
C SER A 63 -9.23 -4.23 16.68
N GLY A 64 -8.63 -5.31 16.18
CA GLY A 64 -9.05 -5.95 14.94
C GLY A 64 -8.50 -5.31 13.66
N TRP A 65 -7.65 -4.27 13.80
CA TRP A 65 -6.90 -3.67 12.69
C TRP A 65 -6.16 -4.75 11.89
N ARG A 66 -6.12 -4.54 10.56
CA ARG A 66 -5.43 -5.41 9.62
C ARG A 66 -4.90 -4.59 8.44
N PRO A 67 -3.93 -5.09 7.68
CA PRO A 67 -3.43 -4.38 6.52
C PRO A 67 -4.51 -4.17 5.46
N TYR A 68 -4.47 -3.03 4.75
CA TYR A 68 -5.44 -2.64 3.72
C TYR A 68 -6.87 -2.53 4.26
N TYR A 69 -7.05 -1.99 5.47
CA TYR A 69 -8.34 -1.91 6.17
C TYR A 69 -8.83 -0.48 6.33
N ASP A 70 -7.99 0.40 6.89
CA ASP A 70 -8.26 1.82 7.06
C ASP A 70 -7.89 2.61 5.80
N GLY A 71 -8.91 2.90 5.00
CA GLY A 71 -8.79 3.62 3.74
C GLY A 71 -9.81 3.18 2.70
N GLN A 72 -9.40 3.22 1.44
CA GLN A 72 -10.24 2.95 0.28
C GLN A 72 -9.46 2.37 -0.91
N TRP A 73 -10.16 1.63 -1.78
CA TRP A 73 -9.64 1.24 -3.08
C TRP A 73 -9.97 2.31 -4.12
N VAL A 74 -8.93 2.78 -4.81
CA VAL A 74 -9.05 3.76 -5.89
C VAL A 74 -8.50 3.15 -7.17
N TYR A 75 -9.22 3.34 -8.28
CA TYR A 75 -8.74 2.93 -9.58
C TYR A 75 -7.84 4.02 -10.18
N THR A 76 -6.59 3.67 -10.48
CA THR A 76 -5.59 4.61 -10.98
C THR A 76 -5.03 4.17 -12.32
N ASP A 77 -4.07 4.92 -12.87
CA ASP A 77 -3.23 4.49 -13.98
C ASP A 77 -2.33 3.28 -13.68
N TYR A 78 -2.17 2.91 -12.40
CA TYR A 78 -1.59 1.65 -11.94
C TYR A 78 -2.65 0.56 -11.65
N GLY A 79 -3.92 0.83 -11.92
CA GLY A 79 -5.04 -0.06 -11.60
C GLY A 79 -5.50 0.11 -10.14
N TRP A 80 -6.02 -0.95 -9.53
CA TRP A 80 -6.55 -0.90 -8.15
C TRP A 80 -5.43 -0.63 -7.14
N THR A 81 -5.46 0.59 -6.60
CA THR A 81 -4.49 1.14 -5.66
C THR A 81 -5.15 1.34 -4.31
N PHE A 82 -4.53 0.84 -3.25
CA PHE A 82 -5.03 1.10 -1.91
C PHE A 82 -4.55 2.47 -1.44
N VAL A 83 -5.47 3.28 -0.97
CA VAL A 83 -5.24 4.62 -0.42
C VAL A 83 -5.57 4.54 1.05
N SER A 84 -4.54 4.56 1.89
CA SER A 84 -4.72 4.44 3.33
C SER A 84 -4.90 5.78 4.02
N ASP A 85 -5.66 5.76 5.11
CA ASP A 85 -5.77 6.86 6.07
C ASP A 85 -4.62 6.86 7.11
N ASP A 86 -3.82 5.79 7.15
CA ASP A 86 -2.68 5.66 8.06
C ASP A 86 -1.49 6.53 7.61
N PRO A 87 -0.84 7.30 8.52
CA PRO A 87 0.25 8.22 8.16
C PRO A 87 1.52 7.52 7.66
N TRP A 88 1.64 6.22 7.91
CA TRP A 88 2.73 5.34 7.47
C TRP A 88 2.35 4.49 6.24
N GLY A 89 1.10 4.58 5.77
CA GLY A 89 0.55 3.74 4.70
C GLY A 89 1.23 3.94 3.34
N TRP A 90 1.78 5.13 3.08
CA TRP A 90 2.57 5.42 1.87
C TRP A 90 3.75 4.43 1.69
N ALA A 91 4.33 3.96 2.80
CA ALA A 91 5.40 2.97 2.78
C ALA A 91 4.82 1.57 2.82
N THR A 92 4.08 1.23 3.88
CA THR A 92 3.83 -0.18 4.23
C THR A 92 2.83 -0.89 3.32
N PHE A 93 1.97 -0.14 2.62
CA PHE A 93 1.01 -0.73 1.68
C PHE A 93 1.55 -0.80 0.24
N HIS A 94 2.74 -0.21 0.01
CA HIS A 94 3.31 -0.11 -1.33
C HIS A 94 4.72 -0.70 -1.47
N TYR A 95 5.55 -0.69 -0.41
CA TYR A 95 6.96 -1.09 -0.41
C TYR A 95 7.28 -2.26 0.51
N GLY A 96 6.60 -3.39 0.38
CA GLY A 96 6.89 -4.55 1.25
C GLY A 96 5.77 -5.56 1.28
N ARG A 97 5.79 -6.42 2.30
CA ARG A 97 4.81 -7.49 2.48
C ARG A 97 4.37 -7.56 3.93
N TRP A 98 3.09 -7.81 4.16
CA TRP A 98 2.58 -8.04 5.51
C TRP A 98 2.53 -9.52 5.82
N TYR A 99 2.84 -9.87 7.06
CA TYR A 99 2.80 -11.21 7.59
C TYR A 99 2.04 -11.20 8.91
N LEU A 100 1.14 -12.16 9.09
CA LEU A 100 0.45 -12.38 10.35
C LEU A 100 1.32 -13.30 11.21
N ASP A 101 2.19 -12.70 12.03
CA ASP A 101 3.05 -13.44 12.94
C ASP A 101 2.24 -13.96 14.15
N PRO A 102 2.43 -15.22 14.56
CA PRO A 102 1.66 -15.82 15.65
C PRO A 102 1.93 -15.19 17.03
N TYR A 103 3.07 -14.53 17.23
CA TYR A 103 3.45 -13.88 18.48
C TYR A 103 3.22 -12.38 18.46
N TYR A 104 3.57 -11.72 17.36
CA TYR A 104 3.54 -10.26 17.27
C TYR A 104 2.30 -9.70 16.58
N GLY A 105 1.45 -10.56 16.01
CA GLY A 105 0.35 -10.15 15.16
C GLY A 105 0.84 -9.66 13.80
N TRP A 106 0.18 -8.64 13.24
CA TRP A 106 0.58 -8.10 11.95
C TRP A 106 1.94 -7.41 12.01
N VAL A 107 2.89 -7.94 11.24
CA VAL A 107 4.21 -7.36 11.02
C VAL A 107 4.43 -7.10 9.53
N TRP A 108 5.12 -6.02 9.24
CA TRP A 108 5.50 -5.62 7.90
C TRP A 108 6.97 -5.91 7.66
N VAL A 109 7.25 -6.56 6.53
CA VAL A 109 8.59 -6.84 6.02
C VAL A 109 8.91 -5.81 4.94
N PRO A 110 9.95 -4.99 5.10
CA PRO A 110 10.33 -3.98 4.12
C PRO A 110 10.68 -4.59 2.76
N GLY A 111 10.33 -3.86 1.70
CA GLY A 111 10.66 -4.19 0.32
C GLY A 111 11.18 -2.98 -0.45
N TYR A 112 11.67 -3.23 -1.65
CA TYR A 112 12.32 -2.21 -2.49
C TYR A 112 11.44 -1.73 -3.64
N GLU A 113 10.44 -2.52 -4.01
CA GLU A 113 9.62 -2.28 -5.19
C GLU A 113 8.27 -1.70 -4.78
N TRP A 114 7.89 -0.61 -5.45
CA TRP A 114 6.57 -0.01 -5.31
C TRP A 114 5.53 -0.80 -6.13
N ALA A 115 4.36 -1.03 -5.54
CA ALA A 115 3.17 -1.47 -6.27
C ALA A 115 1.91 -0.74 -5.77
N PRO A 116 0.83 -0.68 -6.57
CA PRO A 116 -0.43 -0.04 -6.14
C PRO A 116 -1.05 -0.69 -4.91
N ALA A 117 -0.78 -1.99 -4.72
CA ALA A 117 -0.92 -2.75 -3.48
C ALA A 117 -0.23 -4.10 -3.68
N TRP A 118 0.23 -4.73 -2.59
CA TRP A 118 0.71 -6.12 -2.61
C TRP A 118 -0.32 -7.04 -1.97
N VAL A 119 -1.34 -7.41 -2.75
CA VAL A 119 -2.49 -8.19 -2.30
C VAL A 119 -2.88 -9.28 -3.30
N VAL A 120 -3.65 -10.23 -2.79
CA VAL A 120 -4.38 -11.26 -3.54
C VAL A 120 -5.85 -10.88 -3.51
N PHE A 121 -6.54 -10.97 -4.65
CA PHE A 121 -7.96 -10.67 -4.78
C PHE A 121 -8.80 -11.92 -4.97
N HIS A 122 -9.97 -11.91 -4.34
CA HIS A 122 -11.05 -12.85 -4.54
C HIS A 122 -12.31 -12.11 -4.96
N GLN A 123 -13.10 -12.71 -5.86
CA GLN A 123 -14.41 -12.19 -6.23
C GLN A 123 -15.39 -13.33 -6.52
N GLY A 124 -16.65 -13.14 -6.13
CA GLY A 124 -17.72 -14.12 -6.34
C GLY A 124 -18.79 -14.03 -5.25
N ALA A 125 -19.93 -14.70 -5.47
CA ALA A 125 -21.04 -14.74 -4.50
C ALA A 125 -21.52 -13.36 -4.00
N GLY A 126 -21.30 -12.28 -4.77
CA GLY A 126 -21.63 -10.91 -4.38
C GLY A 126 -20.60 -10.24 -3.45
N TYR A 127 -19.43 -10.83 -3.26
CA TYR A 127 -18.35 -10.31 -2.42
C TYR A 127 -17.06 -10.07 -3.22
N VAL A 128 -16.32 -9.05 -2.77
CA VAL A 128 -14.89 -8.87 -3.08
C VAL A 128 -14.11 -9.13 -1.80
N GLY A 129 -13.04 -9.91 -1.91
CA GLY A 129 -12.07 -10.08 -0.84
C GLY A 129 -10.67 -9.72 -1.27
N TRP A 130 -9.86 -9.27 -0.32
CA TRP A 130 -8.43 -9.10 -0.50
C TRP A 130 -7.67 -9.55 0.73
N ALA A 131 -6.47 -10.06 0.53
CA ALA A 131 -5.52 -10.34 1.59
C ALA A 131 -4.13 -9.86 1.20
N PRO A 132 -3.27 -9.46 2.15
CA PRO A 132 -1.88 -9.17 1.86
C PRO A 132 -1.19 -10.37 1.24
N LEU A 133 -0.39 -10.13 0.20
CA LEU A 133 0.53 -11.15 -0.30
C LEU A 133 1.62 -11.36 0.78
N PRO A 134 1.86 -12.58 1.27
CA PRO A 134 2.88 -12.81 2.28
C PRO A 134 4.31 -12.59 1.75
N PRO A 135 5.29 -12.35 2.65
CA PRO A 135 6.71 -12.35 2.28
C PRO A 135 7.13 -13.68 1.65
N ASN A 136 8.11 -13.63 0.75
CA ASN A 136 8.66 -14.79 0.04
C ASN A 136 7.66 -15.58 -0.83
N VAL A 137 6.43 -15.08 -1.01
CA VAL A 137 5.45 -15.62 -1.94
C VAL A 137 5.42 -14.75 -3.20
N SER A 138 5.64 -15.36 -4.36
CA SER A 138 5.55 -14.66 -5.64
C SER A 138 4.10 -14.58 -6.13
N LEU A 139 3.77 -13.52 -6.88
CA LEU A 139 2.47 -13.37 -7.52
C LEU A 139 2.14 -14.58 -8.42
N ASN A 140 3.12 -15.09 -9.16
CA ASN A 140 2.95 -16.23 -10.06
C ASN A 140 2.48 -17.50 -9.32
N LEU A 141 2.99 -17.74 -8.11
CA LEU A 141 2.59 -18.90 -7.33
C LEU A 141 1.12 -18.82 -6.89
N VAL A 142 0.65 -17.62 -6.56
CA VAL A 142 -0.76 -17.39 -6.19
C VAL A 142 -1.67 -17.45 -7.42
N ILE A 143 -1.27 -16.80 -8.52
CA ILE A 143 -2.03 -16.78 -9.77
C ILE A 143 -2.16 -18.19 -10.36
N GLY A 144 -1.09 -18.97 -10.32
CA GLY A 144 -1.06 -20.37 -10.75
C GLY A 144 -1.69 -21.37 -9.77
N GLY A 145 -2.23 -20.90 -8.63
CA GLY A 145 -2.87 -21.76 -7.63
C GLY A 145 -1.92 -22.61 -6.77
N GLY A 146 -0.61 -22.45 -6.92
CA GLY A 146 0.41 -23.16 -6.14
C GLY A 146 0.59 -22.63 -4.71
N TYR A 147 -0.07 -21.52 -4.35
CA TYR A 147 -0.13 -21.02 -2.97
C TYR A 147 -1.51 -20.48 -2.65
N ARG A 148 -2.02 -20.84 -1.46
CA ARG A 148 -3.30 -20.36 -0.93
C ARG A 148 -3.02 -19.52 0.32
N VAL A 149 -3.44 -18.27 0.28
CA VAL A 149 -3.34 -17.35 1.42
C VAL A 149 -4.29 -17.81 2.53
N ASP A 150 -3.85 -17.70 3.80
CA ASP A 150 -4.64 -18.04 4.98
C ASP A 150 -5.96 -17.25 5.00
N PRO A 151 -7.13 -17.90 5.08
CA PRO A 151 -8.41 -17.19 5.14
C PRO A 151 -8.50 -16.12 6.26
N ARG A 152 -7.79 -16.28 7.37
CA ARG A 152 -7.80 -15.33 8.49
C ARG A 152 -7.24 -13.95 8.12
N THR A 153 -6.44 -13.87 7.07
CA THR A 153 -5.81 -12.61 6.63
C THR A 153 -6.67 -11.78 5.69
N TYR A 154 -7.81 -12.31 5.24
CA TYR A 154 -8.66 -11.61 4.30
C TYR A 154 -9.48 -10.50 4.96
N CYS A 155 -9.75 -9.46 4.18
CA CYS A 155 -10.91 -8.60 4.32
C CYS A 155 -11.92 -8.99 3.24
N PHE A 156 -13.21 -9.02 3.55
CA PHE A 156 -14.26 -9.17 2.55
C PHE A 156 -15.32 -8.09 2.73
N VAL A 157 -15.84 -7.59 1.62
CA VAL A 157 -16.97 -6.66 1.56
C VAL A 157 -17.94 -7.13 0.48
N GLU A 158 -19.20 -6.73 0.58
CA GLU A 158 -20.12 -6.87 -0.56
C GLU A 158 -19.60 -6.05 -1.75
N GLU A 159 -19.76 -6.55 -2.98
CA GLU A 159 -19.23 -5.92 -4.21
C GLU A 159 -19.66 -4.44 -4.34
N ARG A 160 -20.87 -4.11 -3.90
CA ARG A 160 -21.41 -2.74 -3.94
C ARG A 160 -20.70 -1.74 -3.04
N HIS A 161 -19.97 -2.22 -2.03
CA HIS A 161 -19.27 -1.41 -1.02
C HIS A 161 -17.76 -1.32 -1.27
N PHE A 162 -17.25 -1.96 -2.33
CA PHE A 162 -15.81 -2.08 -2.57
C PHE A 162 -15.10 -0.73 -2.76
N VAL A 163 -15.82 0.29 -3.26
CA VAL A 163 -15.28 1.63 -3.52
C VAL A 163 -15.70 2.67 -2.47
N ASP A 164 -16.27 2.23 -1.34
CA ASP A 164 -16.61 3.12 -0.23
C ASP A 164 -15.32 3.72 0.37
N ARG A 165 -15.34 5.03 0.68
CA ARG A 165 -14.18 5.78 1.20
C ARG A 165 -13.63 5.25 2.54
N ARG A 166 -14.48 4.63 3.36
CA ARG A 166 -14.10 4.07 4.67
C ARG A 166 -14.44 2.60 4.68
N ILE A 167 -13.68 1.82 3.91
CA ILE A 167 -14.02 0.43 3.62
C ILE A 167 -14.08 -0.45 4.87
N ARG A 168 -13.33 -0.11 5.92
CA ARG A 168 -13.36 -0.77 7.24
C ARG A 168 -14.77 -1.02 7.79
N HIS A 169 -15.69 -0.07 7.60
CA HIS A 169 -17.06 -0.17 8.12
C HIS A 169 -17.96 -1.11 7.31
N ARG A 170 -17.43 -1.64 6.20
CA ARG A 170 -18.10 -2.56 5.28
C ARG A 170 -17.50 -3.96 5.35
N VAL A 171 -16.35 -4.11 6.01
CA VAL A 171 -15.68 -5.39 6.14
C VAL A 171 -16.51 -6.30 7.02
N VAL A 172 -16.80 -7.49 6.49
CA VAL A 172 -17.55 -8.51 7.22
C VAL A 172 -16.72 -9.12 8.35
N ALA A 173 -17.40 -9.77 9.29
CA ALA A 173 -16.77 -10.43 10.42
C ALA A 173 -15.74 -11.50 9.95
N PRO A 174 -14.53 -11.57 10.52
CA PRO A 174 -13.44 -12.43 10.04
C PRO A 174 -13.78 -13.92 10.06
N GLU A 175 -14.71 -14.32 10.92
CA GLU A 175 -15.20 -15.69 11.06
C GLU A 175 -15.87 -16.18 9.77
N ARG A 176 -16.34 -15.26 8.91
CA ARG A 176 -16.92 -15.57 7.60
C ARG A 176 -15.87 -15.85 6.53
N ASN A 177 -14.61 -15.45 6.72
CA ASN A 177 -13.59 -15.54 5.69
C ASN A 177 -13.36 -16.97 5.17
N PRO A 178 -13.28 -18.03 6.01
CA PRO A 178 -13.09 -19.39 5.49
C PRO A 178 -14.21 -19.86 4.56
N TYR A 179 -15.45 -19.42 4.80
CA TYR A 179 -16.56 -19.68 3.89
C TYR A 179 -16.41 -18.86 2.60
N LEU A 180 -16.17 -17.55 2.73
CA LEU A 180 -16.08 -16.64 1.57
C LEU A 180 -14.91 -16.99 0.63
N VAL A 181 -13.75 -17.37 1.17
CA VAL A 181 -12.62 -17.85 0.35
C VAL A 181 -12.98 -19.10 -0.46
N ARG A 182 -13.85 -19.98 0.06
CA ARG A 182 -14.32 -21.18 -0.65
C ARG A 182 -15.43 -20.88 -1.65
N SER A 183 -16.26 -19.87 -1.38
CA SER A 183 -17.39 -19.48 -2.25
C SER A 183 -17.02 -18.45 -3.31
N THR A 184 -15.76 -18.01 -3.37
CA THR A 184 -15.25 -17.03 -4.33
C THR A 184 -14.08 -17.60 -5.11
N ALA A 185 -13.77 -17.00 -6.26
CA ALA A 185 -12.61 -17.36 -7.05
C ALA A 185 -11.47 -16.38 -6.79
N ASN A 186 -10.22 -16.87 -6.82
CA ASN A 186 -9.05 -16.01 -6.92
C ASN A 186 -9.05 -15.33 -8.30
N VAL A 187 -9.09 -14.00 -8.31
CA VAL A 187 -9.09 -13.16 -9.52
C VAL A 187 -7.85 -12.28 -9.61
N THR A 188 -6.81 -12.61 -8.84
CA THR A 188 -5.56 -11.85 -8.80
C THR A 188 -4.94 -11.75 -10.19
N HIS A 189 -4.75 -10.53 -10.66
CA HIS A 189 -4.14 -10.27 -11.95
C HIS A 189 -3.26 -9.02 -11.88
N PHE A 190 -1.95 -9.27 -11.80
CA PHE A 190 -0.93 -8.24 -11.87
C PHE A 190 -0.19 -8.35 -13.19
N SER A 191 0.02 -7.22 -13.86
CA SER A 191 0.93 -7.12 -15.01
C SER A 191 2.10 -6.21 -14.68
N ARG A 192 3.25 -6.46 -15.29
CA ARG A 192 4.46 -5.64 -15.13
C ARG A 192 4.87 -5.04 -16.47
N ALA A 193 5.15 -3.74 -16.50
CA ALA A 193 5.78 -3.08 -17.64
C ALA A 193 6.99 -2.28 -17.13
N GLY A 194 8.20 -2.73 -17.49
CA GLY A 194 9.43 -2.21 -16.89
C GLY A 194 9.48 -2.49 -15.38
N ASP A 195 9.67 -1.45 -14.59
CA ASP A 195 9.68 -1.46 -13.13
C ASP A 195 8.30 -1.22 -12.51
N ARG A 196 7.26 -0.99 -13.32
CA ARG A 196 5.91 -0.65 -12.85
C ARG A 196 5.01 -1.88 -12.77
N TYR A 197 4.35 -2.03 -11.62
CA TYR A 197 3.32 -3.02 -11.37
C TYR A 197 1.92 -2.43 -11.57
N PHE A 198 1.06 -3.14 -12.29
CA PHE A 198 -0.34 -2.76 -12.51
C PHE A 198 -1.26 -3.82 -11.95
N ASN A 199 -2.20 -3.42 -11.09
CA ASN A 199 -3.16 -4.32 -10.47
C ASN A 199 -4.51 -4.24 -11.20
N ARG A 200 -4.80 -5.24 -12.04
CA ARG A 200 -6.00 -5.34 -12.87
C ARG A 200 -6.90 -6.51 -12.43
N SER A 201 -6.87 -6.83 -11.15
CA SER A 201 -7.54 -8.01 -10.58
C SER A 201 -9.07 -7.94 -10.65
N LEU A 202 -9.66 -6.75 -10.58
CA LEU A 202 -11.12 -6.56 -10.63
C LEU A 202 -11.48 -5.69 -11.83
N SER A 203 -12.51 -6.09 -12.58
CA SER A 203 -13.10 -5.26 -13.65
C SER A 203 -13.80 -4.05 -13.04
N THR A 204 -13.48 -2.86 -13.54
CA THR A 204 -14.15 -1.62 -13.17
C THR A 204 -15.63 -1.69 -13.49
N GLU A 205 -16.00 -2.17 -14.68
CA GLU A 205 -17.39 -2.22 -15.17
C GLU A 205 -18.29 -3.06 -14.25
N ARG A 206 -17.76 -4.18 -13.73
CA ARG A 206 -18.49 -5.03 -12.78
C ARG A 206 -18.70 -4.31 -11.45
N ILE A 207 -17.67 -3.68 -10.91
CA ILE A 207 -17.78 -2.93 -9.65
C ILE A 207 -18.72 -1.73 -9.82
N GLU A 208 -18.64 -1.01 -10.94
CA GLU A 208 -19.55 0.11 -11.25
C GLU A 208 -21.01 -0.34 -11.24
N ARG A 209 -21.30 -1.50 -11.86
CA ARG A 209 -22.65 -2.08 -11.88
C ARG A 209 -23.13 -2.47 -10.49
N ALA A 210 -22.27 -3.07 -9.67
CA ALA A 210 -22.62 -3.50 -8.32
C ALA A 210 -22.82 -2.31 -7.37
N ALA A 211 -21.90 -1.34 -7.41
CA ALA A 211 -21.92 -0.15 -6.57
C ALA A 211 -22.91 0.92 -7.06
N ARG A 212 -23.39 0.81 -8.31
CA ARG A 212 -24.19 1.84 -9.01
C ARG A 212 -23.48 3.20 -9.00
N GLN A 213 -22.17 3.17 -9.14
CA GLN A 213 -21.30 4.34 -9.08
C GLN A 213 -20.26 4.23 -10.19
N ARG A 214 -20.07 5.32 -10.95
CA ARG A 214 -19.00 5.39 -11.95
C ARG A 214 -17.64 5.47 -11.25
N ILE A 215 -16.67 4.71 -11.77
CA ILE A 215 -15.29 4.71 -11.29
C ILE A 215 -14.46 5.57 -12.24
N GLU A 216 -13.99 6.70 -11.73
CA GLU A 216 -13.06 7.57 -12.45
C GLU A 216 -11.63 7.05 -12.30
N ARG A 217 -10.92 6.91 -13.42
CA ARG A 217 -9.50 6.56 -13.41
C ARG A 217 -8.69 7.80 -13.02
N ARG A 218 -7.95 7.70 -11.91
CA ARG A 218 -7.09 8.78 -11.42
C ARG A 218 -5.63 8.60 -11.86
N ARG A 219 -4.89 9.70 -11.98
CA ARG A 219 -3.44 9.67 -12.19
C ARG A 219 -2.71 9.60 -10.86
N VAL A 220 -1.72 8.73 -10.73
CA VAL A 220 -0.84 8.77 -9.57
C VAL A 220 0.22 9.85 -9.76
N VAL A 221 0.40 10.71 -8.76
CA VAL A 221 1.41 11.78 -8.75
C VAL A 221 2.33 11.66 -7.55
N ASP A 222 3.58 12.06 -7.75
CA ASP A 222 4.63 11.92 -6.76
C ASP A 222 4.65 13.09 -5.78
N LEU A 223 4.58 12.79 -4.49
CA LEU A 223 4.80 13.77 -3.44
C LEU A 223 6.28 13.94 -3.13
N SER A 224 6.63 15.07 -2.53
CA SER A 224 7.92 15.26 -1.88
C SER A 224 7.97 14.56 -0.52
N ASP A 225 9.17 14.34 0.01
CA ASP A 225 9.37 13.75 1.33
C ASP A 225 8.63 14.53 2.45
N ARG A 226 8.59 15.86 2.35
CA ARG A 226 7.93 16.72 3.34
C ARG A 226 6.43 16.44 3.49
N ASP A 227 5.79 15.98 2.42
CA ASP A 227 4.35 15.70 2.38
C ASP A 227 4.04 14.19 2.40
N ARG A 228 5.02 13.31 2.70
CA ARG A 228 4.85 11.85 2.62
C ARG A 228 3.69 11.28 3.44
N ALA A 229 3.40 11.89 4.59
CA ALA A 229 2.30 11.47 5.47
C ALA A 229 0.92 11.94 4.97
N ARG A 230 0.87 12.70 3.86
CA ARG A 230 -0.36 13.29 3.31
C ARG A 230 -0.72 12.61 2.00
N LEU A 231 -1.08 11.33 2.07
CA LEU A 231 -1.64 10.64 0.93
C LEU A 231 -2.99 11.31 0.59
N ARG A 232 -3.08 11.90 -0.62
CA ARG A 232 -4.22 12.75 -1.01
C ARG A 232 -4.91 12.14 -2.21
N VAL A 233 -6.23 11.99 -2.10
CA VAL A 233 -7.10 11.69 -3.23
C VAL A 233 -7.83 12.96 -3.58
N ASP A 234 -7.53 13.50 -4.75
CA ASP A 234 -8.34 14.52 -5.39
C ASP A 234 -9.26 13.86 -6.43
N ARG A 235 -10.05 14.66 -7.15
CA ARG A 235 -10.94 14.20 -8.21
C ARG A 235 -10.16 13.41 -9.26
N ASP A 236 -9.08 13.98 -9.75
CA ASP A 236 -8.33 13.46 -10.90
C ASP A 236 -7.02 12.74 -10.51
N GLU A 237 -6.54 12.94 -9.28
CA GLU A 237 -5.19 12.52 -8.88
C GLU A 237 -5.15 11.78 -7.54
N VAL A 238 -4.18 10.87 -7.42
CA VAL A 238 -3.77 10.23 -6.17
C VAL A 238 -2.33 10.59 -5.91
N ALA A 239 -2.09 11.49 -4.96
CA ALA A 239 -0.75 11.93 -4.59
C ALA A 239 -0.17 11.04 -3.50
N VAL A 240 1.02 10.49 -3.75
CA VAL A 240 1.70 9.56 -2.83
C VAL A 240 3.20 9.73 -2.94
N PHE A 241 3.91 9.60 -1.81
CA PHE A 241 5.36 9.59 -1.79
C PHE A 241 5.87 8.21 -2.18
N ARG A 242 6.67 8.15 -3.25
CA ARG A 242 7.15 6.90 -3.88
C ARG A 242 8.61 7.01 -4.32
N PRO A 243 9.54 7.02 -3.35
CA PRO A 243 10.97 7.10 -3.65
C PRO A 243 11.50 5.81 -4.30
N GLN A 244 12.59 5.91 -5.03
CA GLN A 244 13.33 4.75 -5.51
C GLN A 244 14.17 4.18 -4.37
N VAL A 245 13.87 2.96 -3.92
CA VAL A 245 14.55 2.36 -2.76
C VAL A 245 15.77 1.57 -3.23
N SER A 246 16.95 2.08 -2.91
CA SER A 246 18.23 1.44 -3.19
C SER A 246 18.51 0.26 -2.26
N ARG A 247 19.16 -0.78 -2.81
CA ARG A 247 19.65 -1.95 -2.06
C ARG A 247 21.03 -1.74 -1.42
N ARG A 248 21.45 -0.48 -1.26
CA ARG A 248 22.73 -0.16 -0.63
C ARG A 248 22.68 -0.53 0.86
N ALA A 249 23.85 -0.80 1.43
CA ALA A 249 23.99 -1.03 2.86
C ALA A 249 23.34 0.11 3.65
N THR A 250 22.68 -0.24 4.75
CA THR A 250 21.94 0.72 5.57
C THR A 250 22.19 0.44 7.05
N HIS A 251 21.90 1.43 7.90
CA HIS A 251 21.97 1.25 9.35
C HIS A 251 20.81 0.38 9.84
N PRO A 252 20.97 -0.34 10.97
CA PRO A 252 19.84 -1.01 11.60
C PRO A 252 18.82 0.02 12.15
N PRO A 253 17.56 -0.38 12.37
CA PRO A 253 16.60 0.45 13.09
C PRO A 253 17.08 0.74 14.51
N ARG A 254 16.63 1.86 15.08
CA ARG A 254 16.81 2.16 16.50
C ARG A 254 15.79 1.37 17.33
N ASP A 255 16.11 1.12 18.59
CA ASP A 255 15.20 0.54 19.59
C ASP A 255 14.52 -0.77 19.17
N VAL A 256 15.30 -1.68 18.57
CA VAL A 256 14.79 -2.97 18.10
C VAL A 256 14.40 -3.87 19.26
N VAL A 257 13.13 -4.27 19.31
CA VAL A 257 12.61 -5.25 20.25
C VAL A 257 13.13 -6.63 19.89
N ARG A 258 13.76 -7.31 20.86
CA ARG A 258 14.14 -8.72 20.74
C ARG A 258 13.07 -9.60 21.38
N ARG A 259 12.99 -10.85 20.90
CA ARG A 259 11.97 -11.81 21.32
C ARG A 259 11.95 -12.09 22.82
N ASP A 260 13.11 -12.03 23.47
CA ASP A 260 13.22 -12.26 24.91
C ASP A 260 12.63 -11.10 25.73
N ASP A 261 12.70 -9.86 25.21
CA ASP A 261 12.14 -8.67 25.86
C ASP A 261 10.60 -8.59 25.76
N ALA A 262 10.04 -9.14 24.67
CA ALA A 262 8.60 -9.15 24.43
C ALA A 262 7.83 -10.05 25.42
N ARG A 263 8.46 -11.15 25.88
CA ARG A 263 7.89 -12.01 26.94
C ARG A 263 7.74 -11.27 28.27
N GLY A 264 8.73 -10.47 28.66
CA GLY A 264 8.67 -9.68 29.90
C GLY A 264 7.55 -8.65 29.87
N ARG A 265 7.41 -7.90 28.78
CA ARG A 265 6.39 -6.84 28.65
C ARG A 265 4.95 -7.38 28.55
N GLN A 266 4.75 -8.56 27.96
CA GLN A 266 3.44 -9.21 27.92
C GLN A 266 3.03 -9.65 29.34
N LEU A 267 3.95 -10.29 30.08
CA LEU A 267 3.72 -10.72 31.46
C LEU A 267 3.44 -9.55 32.41
N ASP A 268 4.11 -8.41 32.23
CA ASP A 268 3.89 -7.21 33.04
C ASP A 268 2.55 -6.53 32.72
N ARG A 269 2.08 -6.56 31.46
CA ARG A 269 0.74 -6.09 31.09
C ARG A 269 -0.36 -6.97 31.67
N ASP A 270 -0.18 -8.29 31.63
CA ASP A 270 -1.14 -9.24 32.19
C ASP A 270 -1.21 -9.12 33.73
N ARG A 271 -0.06 -8.93 34.39
CA ARG A 271 0.03 -8.64 35.84
C ARG A 271 -0.60 -7.28 36.21
N GLY A 272 -0.35 -6.23 35.42
CA GLY A 272 -0.94 -4.91 35.63
C GLY A 272 -2.45 -4.86 35.39
N GLY A 273 -2.96 -5.68 34.45
CA GLY A 273 -4.39 -5.87 34.20
C GLY A 273 -5.10 -6.68 35.29
N ALA A 274 -4.41 -7.65 35.89
CA ALA A 274 -4.92 -8.43 37.02
C ALA A 274 -4.97 -7.60 38.32
N ALA A 275 -3.91 -6.83 38.63
CA ALA A 275 -3.86 -5.99 39.83
C ALA A 275 -4.94 -4.88 39.86
N LYS A 276 -5.44 -4.45 38.69
CA LYS A 276 -6.50 -3.44 38.58
C LYS A 276 -7.92 -4.00 38.77
N ARG A 277 -8.08 -5.33 38.82
CA ARG A 277 -9.37 -6.01 39.02
C ARG A 277 -9.63 -6.43 40.47
N GLU A 278 -8.64 -6.31 41.36
CA GLU A 278 -8.74 -6.68 42.78
C GLU A 278 -8.76 -5.47 43.74
N SER A 279 -9.52 -4.42 43.44
CA SER A 279 -9.89 -3.42 44.45
C SER A 279 -11.39 -3.55 44.77
N PRO A 280 -11.75 -4.30 45.84
CA PRO A 280 -13.12 -4.27 46.34
C PRO A 280 -13.39 -2.93 47.04
N ALA A 281 -14.49 -2.29 46.66
CA ALA A 281 -15.03 -1.13 47.35
C ALA A 281 -15.23 -1.47 48.84
N ARG A 282 -14.60 -0.69 49.72
CA ARG A 282 -14.97 -0.67 51.15
C ARG A 282 -16.25 0.14 51.31
N ILE A 283 -17.17 -0.45 52.05
CA ILE A 283 -18.48 0.04 52.51
C ILE A 283 -18.30 1.36 53.27
#